data_AF-A0A3D9AGY0-F1
#
_entry.id   AF-A0A3D9AGY0-F1
#
_cell.length_a   1.000
_cell.length_b   1.000
_cell.length_c   1.000
_cell.angle_alpha   90.00
_cell.angle_beta   90.00
_cell.angle_gamma   90.00
#
_symmetry.space_group_name_H-M   'P 1'
#
loop_
_entity.id
_entity.type
_entity.pdbx_description
1 polymer ?
#
loop_
_entity_poly.entity_id
_entity_poly.type
_entity_poly.pdbx_seq_one_letter_code
_entity_poly.pdbx_strand_id
1 'polypeptide(L)' 'MFESRKGNRDSRIDFERELNILVENVRSGKVTFSPETKGIVKDLVKVRSSPNKRFDLNTISEIVRAMAMSARFPRH' A
#
# COMPACT_ATOMS: atom_id res chain seq x y z
N MET A 1 25.18 18.25 -1.93
CA MET A 1 23.85 18.59 -2.45
C MET A 1 22.92 17.44 -2.06
N PHE A 2 21.97 17.66 -1.14
CA PHE A 2 20.85 16.72 -1.01
C PHE A 2 20.00 16.93 -2.26
N GLU A 3 20.09 16.03 -3.22
CA GLU A 3 19.11 15.97 -4.29
C GLU A 3 17.74 15.87 -3.62
N SER A 4 16.94 16.92 -3.75
CA SER A 4 15.51 16.77 -3.52
C SER A 4 15.07 15.72 -4.52
N ARG A 5 14.89 14.48 -4.05
CA ARG A 5 14.04 13.50 -4.71
C ARG A 5 12.68 14.16 -4.75
N LYS A 6 12.44 14.99 -5.76
CA LYS A 6 11.15 15.61 -6.03
C LYS A 6 10.22 14.41 -6.17
N GLY A 7 9.51 14.10 -5.10
CA GLY A 7 8.95 12.79 -4.88
C GLY A 7 7.79 12.61 -5.82
N ASN A 8 7.99 11.95 -6.96
CA ASN A 8 6.93 11.28 -7.72
C ASN A 8 6.32 10.10 -6.90
N ARG A 9 6.23 10.26 -5.58
CA ARG A 9 5.67 9.33 -4.58
C ARG A 9 4.63 10.03 -3.70
N ASP A 10 4.49 11.35 -3.79
CA ASP A 10 3.51 12.13 -3.01
C ASP A 10 2.19 12.36 -3.77
N SER A 11 2.12 11.97 -5.05
CA SER A 11 0.87 12.11 -5.80
C SER A 11 -0.11 11.00 -5.42
N ARG A 12 -1.40 11.34 -5.35
CA ARG A 12 -2.48 10.35 -5.13
C ARG A 12 -2.40 9.19 -6.13
N ILE A 13 -1.99 9.47 -7.37
CA ILE A 13 -1.88 8.48 -8.44
C ILE A 13 -0.78 7.46 -8.12
N ASP A 14 0.39 7.92 -7.69
CA ASP A 14 1.50 7.04 -7.32
C ASP A 14 1.15 6.19 -6.10
N PHE A 15 0.48 6.80 -5.11
CA PHE A 15 0.01 6.08 -3.94
C PHE A 15 -1.01 4.98 -4.29
N GLU A 16 -2.03 5.28 -5.09
CA GLU A 16 -3.02 4.31 -5.54
C GLU A 16 -2.38 3.19 -6.39
N ARG A 17 -1.33 3.51 -7.16
CA ARG A 17 -0.55 2.52 -7.92
C ARG A 17 0.17 1.54 -6.99
N GLU A 18 0.88 2.04 -5.99
CA GLU A 18 1.61 1.20 -5.04
C GLU A 18 0.66 0.34 -4.17
N LEU A 19 -0.51 0.87 -3.81
CA LEU A 19 -1.57 0.08 -3.18
C LEU A 19 -2.05 -1.07 -4.04
N ASN A 20 -2.28 -0.83 -5.34
CA ASN A 20 -2.67 -1.90 -6.26
C ASN A 20 -1.57 -2.98 -6.34
N ILE A 21 -0.29 -2.59 -6.36
CA ILE A 21 0.84 -3.55 -6.31
C ILE A 21 0.81 -4.36 -5.02
N LEU A 22 0.57 -3.72 -3.86
CA LEU A 22 0.43 -4.42 -2.58
C LEU A 22 -0.70 -5.45 -2.62
N VAL A 23 -1.88 -5.07 -3.13
CA VAL A 23 -3.04 -5.95 -3.27
C VAL A 23 -2.69 -7.18 -4.13
N GLU A 24 -2.02 -6.98 -5.26
CA GLU A 24 -1.60 -8.07 -6.13
C GLU A 24 -0.53 -8.97 -5.48
N ASN A 25 0.40 -8.39 -4.71
CA ASN A 25 1.39 -9.16 -3.96
C ASN A 25 0.75 -10.02 -2.85
N VAL A 26 -0.29 -9.49 -2.17
CA VAL A 26 -1.06 -10.25 -1.18
C VAL A 26 -1.86 -11.37 -1.87
N ARG A 27 -2.55 -11.07 -2.96
CA ARG A 27 -3.34 -12.06 -3.73
C ARG A 27 -2.49 -13.17 -4.33
N SER A 28 -1.30 -12.83 -4.83
CA SER A 28 -0.36 -13.82 -5.38
C SER A 28 0.43 -14.59 -4.31
N GLY A 29 0.21 -14.31 -3.03
CA GLY A 29 0.91 -14.97 -1.93
C GLY A 29 2.38 -14.56 -1.77
N LYS A 30 2.84 -13.53 -2.47
CA LYS A 30 4.20 -12.95 -2.31
C LYS A 30 4.37 -12.23 -0.98
N VAL A 31 3.26 -11.78 -0.39
CA VAL A 31 3.21 -11.25 0.98
C VAL A 31 2.36 -12.19 1.82
N THR A 32 2.97 -12.74 2.85
CA THR A 32 2.31 -13.58 3.85
C THR A 32 2.35 -12.90 5.21
N PHE A 33 1.32 -13.15 6.02
CA PHE A 33 1.13 -12.52 7.32
C PHE A 33 1.30 -13.58 8.42
N SER A 34 2.21 -13.35 9.37
CA SER A 34 2.34 -14.20 10.55
C SER A 34 1.16 -13.96 11.52
N PRO A 35 0.87 -14.90 12.44
CA PRO A 35 -0.16 -14.71 13.46
C PRO A 35 0.04 -13.45 14.33
N GLU A 36 1.28 -12.99 14.52
CA GLU A 36 1.55 -11.74 15.26
C GLU A 36 1.10 -10.49 14.47
N THR A 37 1.04 -10.59 13.14
CA THR A 37 0.62 -9.49 12.26
C THR A 37 -0.90 -9.39 12.05
N LYS A 38 -1.71 -10.07 12.88
CA LYS A 38 -3.19 -10.01 12.84
C LYS A 38 -3.76 -8.59 12.81
N GLY A 39 -3.13 -7.64 13.50
CA GLY A 39 -3.55 -6.23 13.48
C GLY A 39 -3.45 -5.61 12.07
N ILE A 40 -2.39 -5.95 11.34
CA ILE A 40 -2.14 -5.47 9.97
C ILE A 40 -3.19 -6.03 9.02
N VAL A 41 -3.51 -7.32 9.14
CA VAL A 41 -4.56 -7.97 8.33
C VAL A 41 -5.92 -7.29 8.57
N LYS A 42 -6.26 -6.97 9.82
CA LYS A 42 -7.50 -6.25 10.13
C LYS A 42 -7.56 -4.88 9.46
N ASP A 43 -6.44 -4.17 9.39
CA ASP A 43 -6.38 -2.86 8.75
C ASP A 43 -6.46 -2.96 7.22
N LEU A 44 -5.83 -3.97 6.61
CA LEU A 44 -5.95 -4.23 5.18
C LEU A 44 -7.39 -4.55 4.76
N VAL A 45 -8.13 -5.31 5.58
CA VAL A 45 -9.54 -5.66 5.32
C VAL A 45 -10.46 -4.43 5.40
N LYS A 46 -10.08 -3.37 6.12
CA LYS A 46 -10.87 -2.14 6.22
C LYS A 46 -10.74 -1.23 5.01
N VAL A 47 -9.72 -1.42 4.16
CA VAL A 47 -9.50 -0.59 2.98
C VAL A 47 -10.66 -0.77 2.00
N ARG A 48 -11.31 0.34 1.62
CA ARG A 48 -12.44 0.34 0.69
C ARG A 48 -12.11 1.08 -0.58
N SER A 49 -12.82 0.73 -1.64
CA SER A 49 -12.83 1.47 -2.91
C SER A 49 -14.16 2.19 -3.07
N SER A 50 -14.10 3.43 -3.55
CA SER A 50 -15.26 4.21 -3.99
C SER A 50 -15.84 3.62 -5.30
N PRO A 51 -17.09 3.95 -5.67
CA PRO A 51 -17.72 3.44 -6.90
C PRO A 51 -16.94 3.75 -8.19
N ASN A 52 -16.12 4.82 -8.18
CA ASN A 52 -15.23 5.19 -9.27
C ASN A 52 -13.92 4.37 -9.32
N LYS A 53 -13.85 3.26 -8.58
CA LYS A 53 -12.68 2.36 -8.45
C LYS A 53 -11.45 2.99 -7.80
N ARG A 54 -11.54 4.19 -7.23
CA ARG A 54 -10.45 4.78 -6.44
C ARG A 54 -10.51 4.31 -4.99
N PHE A 55 -9.36 4.24 -4.33
CA PHE A 55 -9.33 3.93 -2.91
C PHE A 55 -9.89 5.09 -2.07
N ASP A 56 -10.68 4.75 -1.05
CA ASP A 56 -11.11 5.72 -0.05
C ASP A 56 -9.99 5.92 0.97
N LEU A 57 -9.30 7.05 0.85
CA LEU A 57 -8.15 7.39 1.68
C LEU A 57 -8.49 7.49 3.17
N ASN A 58 -9.76 7.73 3.53
CA ASN A 58 -10.19 7.79 4.93
C ASN A 58 -10.27 6.41 5.59
N THR A 59 -10.26 5.34 4.79
CA THR A 59 -10.32 3.95 5.28
C THR A 59 -8.94 3.30 5.40
N ILE A 60 -7.89 4.05 5.08
CA ILE A 60 -6.51 3.55 5.03
C ILE A 60 -5.78 3.99 6.30
N SER A 61 -5.27 3.02 7.06
CA SER A 61 -4.40 3.30 8.21
C SER A 61 -2.98 3.63 7.77
N GLU A 62 -2.22 4.31 8.64
CA GLU A 62 -0.80 4.62 8.39
C GLU A 62 0.04 3.38 8.13
N ILE A 63 -0.29 2.25 8.76
CA ILE A 63 0.40 0.97 8.54
C ILE A 63 0.22 0.52 7.10
N VAL A 64 -1.02 0.58 6.57
CA VAL A 64 -1.29 0.23 5.17
C VAL A 64 -0.59 1.20 4.22
N ARG A 65 -0.52 2.50 4.56
CA ARG A 65 0.24 3.48 3.78
C ARG A 65 1.72 3.13 3.72
N ALA A 66 2.33 2.83 4.86
CA ALA A 66 3.74 2.42 4.93
C ALA A 66 4.00 1.13 4.13
N MET A 67 3.12 0.14 4.26
CA MET A 67 3.20 -1.10 3.49
C MET A 67 3.13 -0.86 1.99
N ALA A 68 2.19 -0.03 1.52
CA ALA A 68 2.06 0.31 0.11
C ALA A 68 3.36 0.96 -0.40
N MET A 69 3.91 1.93 0.35
CA MET A 69 5.18 2.58 -0.03
C MET A 69 6.38 1.62 -0.05
N SER A 70 6.32 0.52 0.71
CA SER A 70 7.31 -0.57 0.69
C SER A 70 7.03 -1.69 -0.32
N ALA A 71 5.85 -1.71 -0.96
CA ALA A 71 5.39 -2.82 -1.80
C ALA A 71 6.23 -3.02 -3.07
N ARG A 72 6.97 -1.99 -3.49
CA ARG A 72 8.13 -2.12 -4.38
C ARG A 72 9.27 -2.83 -3.67
N PHE A 73 9.17 -4.15 -3.56
CA PHE A 73 10.33 -4.98 -3.28
C PHE A 73 11.36 -4.73 -4.39
N PRO A 74 12.60 -4.31 -4.07
CA PRO A 74 13.64 -4.22 -5.08
C PRO A 74 13.78 -5.61 -5.71
N ARG A 75 13.62 -5.68 -7.04
CA ARG A 75 14.03 -6.86 -7.78
C ARG A 75 15.56 -6.87 -7.71
N HIS A 76 16.09 -7.75 -6.87
CA HIS A 76 17.48 -8.20 -7.00
C HIS A 76 17.61 -9.09 -8.22
#